data_AF-A0A1S8TMG2-F1
#
_entry.id   AF-A0A1S8TMG2-F1
#
_cell.length_a   1.000
_cell.length_b   1.000
_cell.length_c   1.000
_cell.angle_alpha   90.00
_cell.angle_beta   90.00
_cell.angle_gamma   90.00
#
_symmetry.space_group_name_H-M   'P 1'
#
loop_
_entity.id
_entity.type
_entity.pdbx_description
1 polymer ?
#
loop_
_entity_poly.entity_id
_entity_poly.type
_entity_poly.pdbx_seq_one_letter_code
_entity_poly.pdbx_strand_id
1 'polypeptide(L)'
;MEIWSVGTALRNPLRITGFLGVLNNFLGANWDNQCQLDYYIELIRVGEVSPRNISANQLMVIQTQARSIMLSNYEDAPMRGRVLGSLFEKLGLVDLNRGVLALTNRGNQLLNGNITLSESLIEGLSEWQYIHAQSQWSSIVNGLPISRRFSPFVATLYLIGRVNILSGSNTGISYREFNYFAKTLDNYSLVDIFANCIINIRANPNNAATFITYVNNNFTNIKNANDYIDNDIKYFVQSELIQSNYIGNGLNCNFANLNYVHLNEIINIVHTYIPNALQI
;
A
#
# COMPACT_ATOMS: atom_id res chain seq x y z
N MET A 1 -18.41 1.28 -4.29
CA MET A 1 -17.07 0.64 -4.35
C MET A 1 -16.13 1.39 -3.42
N GLU A 2 -15.01 0.78 -3.06
CA GLU A 2 -13.92 1.41 -2.31
C GLU A 2 -12.66 1.44 -3.18
N ILE A 3 -11.78 2.41 -2.98
CA ILE A 3 -10.42 2.33 -3.53
C ILE A 3 -9.57 1.44 -2.64
N TRP A 4 -8.59 0.74 -3.20
CA TRP A 4 -7.59 0.02 -2.44
C TRP A 4 -6.73 0.98 -1.60
N SER A 5 -5.99 0.49 -0.60
CA SER A 5 -4.93 1.26 0.07
C SER A 5 -4.00 0.30 0.82
N VAL A 6 -2.70 0.61 0.83
CA VAL A 6 -1.71 -0.05 1.68
C VAL A 6 -2.10 0.13 3.15
N GLY A 7 -2.67 1.28 3.51
CA GLY A 7 -3.14 1.62 4.85
C GLY A 7 -2.59 2.98 5.27
N THR A 8 -2.90 3.43 6.48
CA THR A 8 -2.34 4.69 7.04
C THR A 8 -1.70 4.51 8.41
N ALA A 9 -1.65 3.27 8.91
CA ALA A 9 -1.10 2.93 10.22
C ALA A 9 0.37 3.33 10.37
N LEU A 10 1.16 3.13 9.31
CA LEU A 10 2.57 3.53 9.24
C LEU A 10 2.81 4.34 7.97
N ARG A 11 2.85 5.67 8.10
CA ARG A 11 2.97 6.61 6.97
C ARG A 11 4.37 6.76 6.36
N ASN A 12 5.36 6.12 6.97
CA ASN A 12 6.74 6.13 6.50
C ASN A 12 7.25 4.67 6.47
N PRO A 13 7.37 4.05 5.29
CA PRO A 13 7.78 2.65 5.15
C PRO A 13 9.22 2.40 5.65
N LEU A 14 10.10 3.41 5.70
CA LEU A 14 11.46 3.27 6.26
C LEU A 14 11.47 2.82 7.73
N ARG A 15 10.34 2.98 8.42
CA ARG A 15 10.19 2.61 9.84
C ARG A 15 9.74 1.17 10.06
N ILE A 16 9.45 0.43 8.98
CA ILE A 16 8.97 -0.95 9.07
C ILE A 16 9.92 -1.81 9.90
N THR A 17 11.23 -1.70 9.69
CA THR A 17 12.23 -2.50 10.40
C THR A 17 12.23 -2.22 11.91
N GLY A 18 12.16 -0.95 12.32
CA GLY A 18 12.06 -0.58 13.74
C GLY A 18 10.78 -1.12 14.40
N PHE A 19 9.64 -0.97 13.73
CA PHE A 19 8.37 -1.48 14.23
C PHE A 19 8.32 -3.01 14.30
N LEU A 20 8.87 -3.69 13.29
CA LEU A 20 8.98 -5.15 13.23
C LEU A 20 9.95 -5.68 14.30
N GLY A 21 11.03 -4.95 14.57
CA GLY A 21 11.96 -5.27 15.65
C GLY A 21 11.31 -5.25 17.03
N VAL A 22 10.40 -4.31 17.31
CA VAL A 22 9.61 -4.32 18.55
C VAL A 22 8.61 -5.48 18.55
N LEU A 23 7.97 -5.76 17.41
CA LEU A 23 7.00 -6.84 17.27
C LEU A 23 7.63 -8.22 17.52
N ASN A 24 8.92 -8.38 17.22
CA ASN A 24 9.68 -9.60 17.46
C ASN A 24 9.70 -10.04 18.93
N ASN A 25 9.49 -9.12 19.88
CA ASN A 25 9.40 -9.45 21.30
C ASN A 25 8.10 -10.19 21.68
N PHE A 26 7.13 -10.27 20.76
CA PHE A 26 5.80 -10.83 20.98
C PHE A 26 5.57 -12.14 20.21
N LEU A 27 6.58 -12.69 19.53
CA LEU A 27 6.41 -13.92 18.75
C LEU A 27 5.94 -15.09 19.62
N GLY A 28 5.00 -15.87 19.06
CA GLY A 28 4.37 -16.99 19.76
C GLY A 28 3.22 -16.58 20.70
N ALA A 29 2.99 -15.28 20.93
CA ALA A 29 1.83 -14.81 21.67
C ALA A 29 0.55 -14.88 20.82
N ASN A 30 -0.59 -15.06 21.50
CA ASN A 30 -1.89 -14.87 20.86
C ASN A 30 -2.04 -13.40 20.45
N TRP A 31 -2.38 -13.13 19.20
CA TRP A 31 -2.56 -11.78 18.64
C TRP A 31 -3.93 -11.19 19.00
N ASP A 32 -4.25 -11.18 20.28
CA ASP A 32 -5.51 -10.64 20.83
C ASP A 32 -5.40 -9.15 21.20
N ASN A 33 -6.51 -8.58 21.72
CA ASN A 33 -6.57 -7.17 22.11
C ASN A 33 -5.49 -6.78 23.13
N GLN A 34 -5.08 -7.70 24.01
CA GLN A 34 -4.08 -7.40 25.02
C GLN A 34 -2.69 -7.38 24.41
N CYS A 35 -2.35 -8.37 23.57
CA CYS A 35 -1.08 -8.38 22.84
C CYS A 35 -0.94 -7.16 21.90
N GLN A 36 -2.01 -6.81 21.18
CA GLN A 36 -2.04 -5.63 20.31
C GLN A 36 -1.80 -4.33 21.09
N LEU A 37 -2.41 -4.20 22.28
CA LEU A 37 -2.20 -3.05 23.15
C LEU A 37 -0.77 -3.00 23.71
N ASP A 38 -0.25 -4.14 24.16
CA ASP A 38 1.12 -4.24 24.69
C ASP A 38 2.16 -3.89 23.64
N TYR A 39 2.00 -4.40 22.43
CA TYR A 39 2.85 -4.05 21.30
C TYR A 39 2.88 -2.53 21.05
N TYR A 40 1.72 -1.89 21.05
CA TYR A 40 1.65 -0.45 20.83
C TYR A 40 2.24 0.37 22.00
N ILE A 41 2.10 -0.11 23.24
CA ILE A 41 2.78 0.49 24.41
C ILE A 41 4.30 0.43 24.24
N GLU A 42 4.84 -0.73 23.83
CA GLU A 42 6.28 -0.88 23.63
C GLU A 42 6.81 0.02 22.52
N LEU A 43 6.09 0.17 21.41
CA LEU A 43 6.44 1.13 20.37
C LEU A 43 6.58 2.56 20.91
N ILE A 44 5.72 2.96 21.87
CA ILE A 44 5.81 4.28 22.48
C ILE A 44 7.04 4.38 23.39
N ARG A 45 7.30 3.34 24.20
CA ARG A 45 8.43 3.30 25.14
C ARG A 45 9.77 3.42 24.43
N VAL A 46 9.93 2.73 23.30
CA VAL A 46 11.17 2.78 22.50
C VAL A 46 11.25 4.00 21.58
N GLY A 47 10.23 4.86 21.58
CA GLY A 47 10.21 6.08 20.77
C GLY A 47 9.80 5.89 19.30
N GLU A 48 9.36 4.69 18.91
CA GLU A 48 8.82 4.44 17.57
C GLU A 48 7.43 5.09 17.38
N VAL A 49 6.72 5.40 18.46
CA VAL A 49 5.47 6.13 18.39
C VAL A 49 5.49 7.28 19.38
N SER A 50 5.08 8.46 18.92
CA SER A 50 4.85 9.64 19.76
C SER A 50 3.34 9.96 19.76
N PRO A 51 2.57 9.45 20.75
CA PRO A 51 1.15 9.72 20.83
C PRO A 51 0.88 11.19 21.16
N ARG A 52 -0.27 11.72 20.71
CA ARG A 52 -0.68 13.10 21.01
C ARG A 52 -1.13 13.32 22.45
N ASN A 53 -1.71 12.29 23.08
CA ASN A 53 -2.42 12.42 24.36
C ASN A 53 -1.62 11.86 25.54
N ILE A 54 -0.49 11.20 25.27
CA ILE A 54 0.31 10.50 26.29
C ILE A 54 1.79 10.67 25.94
N SER A 55 2.61 11.00 26.94
CA SER A 55 4.07 11.02 26.82
C SER A 55 4.68 9.64 27.09
N ALA A 56 5.82 9.33 26.50
CA ALA A 56 6.54 8.07 26.76
C ALA A 56 6.82 7.88 28.27
N ASN A 57 7.17 8.95 28.98
CA ASN A 57 7.45 8.93 30.42
C ASN A 57 6.23 8.45 31.25
N GLN A 58 5.00 8.77 30.85
CA GLN A 58 3.79 8.28 31.53
C GLN A 58 3.62 6.77 31.39
N LEU A 59 4.20 6.15 30.36
CA LEU A 59 4.15 4.71 30.12
C LEU A 59 5.37 3.97 30.68
N MET A 60 6.35 4.65 31.27
CA MET A 60 7.51 4.05 31.96
C MET A 60 7.13 3.50 33.35
N VAL A 61 6.10 2.66 33.38
CA VAL A 61 5.52 2.00 34.55
C VAL A 61 5.34 0.51 34.25
N ILE A 62 4.91 -0.30 35.24
CA ILE A 62 4.61 -1.72 34.98
C ILE A 62 3.50 -1.88 33.93
N GLN A 63 3.51 -2.98 33.18
CA GLN A 63 2.64 -3.18 32.01
C GLN A 63 1.15 -3.00 32.32
N THR A 64 0.68 -3.51 33.45
CA THR A 64 -0.71 -3.40 33.87
C THR A 64 -1.16 -1.95 34.08
N GLN A 65 -0.28 -1.11 34.63
CA GLN A 65 -0.54 0.32 34.80
C GLN A 65 -0.52 1.05 33.45
N ALA A 66 0.43 0.72 32.58
CA ALA A 66 0.51 1.30 31.23
C ALA A 66 -0.75 1.01 30.39
N ARG A 67 -1.29 -0.21 30.48
CA ARG A 67 -2.58 -0.57 29.85
C ARG A 67 -3.72 0.31 30.35
N SER A 68 -3.85 0.48 31.67
CA SER A 68 -4.89 1.34 32.26
C SER A 68 -4.78 2.80 31.79
N ILE A 69 -3.55 3.33 31.68
CA ILE A 69 -3.31 4.68 31.13
C ILE A 69 -3.74 4.76 29.67
N MET A 70 -3.40 3.76 28.85
CA MET A 70 -3.81 3.73 27.44
C MET A 70 -5.33 3.66 27.28
N LEU A 71 -6.00 2.79 28.03
CA LEU A 71 -7.45 2.59 27.98
C LEU A 71 -8.25 3.81 28.47
N SER A 72 -7.68 4.62 29.38
CA SER A 72 -8.33 5.86 29.84
C SER A 72 -8.17 7.03 28.87
N ASN A 73 -7.21 6.95 27.94
CA ASN A 73 -6.85 8.04 27.02
C ASN A 73 -7.23 7.77 25.55
N TYR A 74 -7.64 6.56 25.21
CA TYR A 74 -7.98 6.15 23.86
C TYR A 74 -9.22 5.25 23.81
N GLU A 75 -10.17 5.64 22.97
CA GLU A 75 -11.23 4.76 22.50
C GLU A 75 -10.62 3.68 21.60
N ASP A 76 -10.89 2.40 21.92
CA ASP A 76 -10.29 1.22 21.29
C ASP A 76 -8.75 1.30 21.15
N ALA A 77 -8.05 1.49 22.28
CA ALA A 77 -6.59 1.50 22.32
C ALA A 77 -5.92 0.31 21.59
N PRO A 78 -6.41 -0.96 21.71
CA PRO A 78 -5.89 -2.11 20.98
C PRO A 78 -5.88 -1.95 19.45
N MET A 79 -6.84 -1.21 18.89
CA MET A 79 -6.93 -0.98 17.43
C MET A 79 -5.61 -0.49 16.83
N ARG A 80 -4.83 0.28 17.57
CA ARG A 80 -3.58 0.88 17.09
C ARG A 80 -2.51 -0.17 16.80
N GLY A 81 -2.39 -1.19 17.67
CA GLY A 81 -1.55 -2.36 17.40
C GLY A 81 -2.14 -3.25 16.32
N ARG A 82 -3.47 -3.44 16.33
CA ARG A 82 -4.19 -4.24 15.32
C ARG A 82 -3.92 -3.77 13.90
N VAL A 83 -4.04 -2.47 13.62
CA VAL A 83 -3.85 -1.92 12.26
C VAL A 83 -2.40 -2.03 11.77
N LEU A 84 -1.42 -2.05 12.68
CA LEU A 84 -0.01 -2.31 12.35
C LEU A 84 0.21 -3.79 12.03
N GLY A 85 -0.33 -4.70 12.85
CA GLY A 85 -0.31 -6.13 12.56
C GLY A 85 -0.94 -6.45 11.20
N SER A 86 -2.11 -5.89 10.90
CA SER A 86 -2.77 -6.06 9.59
C SER A 86 -1.95 -5.50 8.42
N LEU A 87 -1.20 -4.42 8.62
CA LEU A 87 -0.28 -3.90 7.61
C LEU A 87 0.87 -4.88 7.36
N PHE A 88 1.49 -5.42 8.42
CA PHE A 88 2.59 -6.37 8.26
C PHE A 88 2.14 -7.70 7.68
N GLU A 89 0.95 -8.18 8.02
CA GLU A 89 0.34 -9.35 7.41
C GLU A 89 0.08 -9.11 5.91
N LYS A 90 -0.48 -7.93 5.56
CA LYS A 90 -0.68 -7.51 4.16
C LYS A 90 0.60 -7.51 3.34
N LEU A 91 1.72 -7.09 3.93
CA LEU A 91 3.04 -7.06 3.27
C LEU A 91 3.75 -8.44 3.31
N GLY A 92 3.12 -9.45 3.94
CA GLY A 92 3.68 -10.79 4.08
C GLY A 92 4.89 -10.84 5.01
N LEU A 93 4.98 -9.96 6.00
CA LEU A 93 6.04 -9.94 7.01
C LEU A 93 5.71 -10.78 8.25
N VAL A 94 4.41 -10.92 8.55
CA VAL A 94 3.91 -11.74 9.65
C VAL A 94 2.76 -12.64 9.17
N ASP A 95 2.53 -13.73 9.88
CA ASP A 95 1.36 -14.60 9.73
C ASP A 95 0.50 -14.49 11.00
N LEU A 96 -0.77 -14.10 10.84
CA LEU A 96 -1.74 -14.00 11.93
C LEU A 96 -2.90 -15.00 11.77
N ASN A 97 -2.89 -15.86 10.74
CA ASN A 97 -4.02 -16.72 10.36
C ASN A 97 -4.44 -17.70 11.47
N ARG A 98 -3.51 -18.09 12.35
CA ARG A 98 -3.77 -19.00 13.48
C ARG A 98 -4.10 -18.28 14.77
N GLY A 99 -4.24 -16.95 14.73
CA GLY A 99 -4.39 -16.11 15.92
C GLY A 99 -3.12 -16.03 16.78
N VAL A 100 -2.01 -16.64 16.36
CA VAL A 100 -0.71 -16.60 17.01
C VAL A 100 0.23 -15.81 16.12
N LEU A 101 0.91 -14.82 16.69
CA LEU A 101 1.85 -13.98 15.96
C LEU A 101 3.11 -14.78 15.60
N ALA A 102 3.41 -14.86 14.29
CA ALA A 102 4.64 -15.44 13.77
C ALA A 102 5.27 -14.56 12.68
N LEU A 103 6.60 -14.54 12.60
CA LEU A 103 7.30 -13.97 11.44
C LEU A 103 7.21 -14.94 10.26
N THR A 104 7.01 -14.40 9.06
CA THR A 104 7.20 -15.16 7.82
C THR A 104 8.69 -15.29 7.51
N ASN A 105 9.04 -16.05 6.46
CA ASN A 105 10.42 -16.08 5.97
C ASN A 105 10.89 -14.68 5.54
N ARG A 106 10.06 -13.91 4.82
CA ARG A 106 10.35 -12.53 4.41
C ARG A 106 10.57 -11.62 5.61
N GLY A 107 9.68 -11.67 6.61
CA GLY A 107 9.83 -10.88 7.84
C GLY A 107 11.14 -11.17 8.58
N ASN A 108 11.51 -12.46 8.70
CA ASN A 108 12.78 -12.87 9.28
C ASN A 108 13.99 -12.40 8.48
N GLN A 109 13.96 -12.53 7.15
CA GLN A 109 15.06 -12.08 6.30
C GLN A 109 15.26 -10.57 6.37
N LEU A 110 14.16 -9.79 6.34
CA LEU A 110 14.22 -8.34 6.47
C LEU A 110 14.77 -7.92 7.83
N LEU A 111 14.30 -8.53 8.93
CA LEU A 111 14.73 -8.18 10.28
C LEU A 111 16.22 -8.48 10.52
N ASN A 112 16.73 -9.56 9.93
CA ASN A 112 18.13 -9.96 10.03
C ASN A 112 19.04 -9.26 9.01
N GLY A 113 18.50 -8.41 8.14
CA GLY A 113 19.27 -7.71 7.10
C GLY A 113 19.74 -8.61 5.95
N ASN A 114 19.13 -9.79 5.77
CA ASN A 114 19.43 -10.71 4.67
C ASN A 114 18.82 -10.25 3.34
N ILE A 115 17.75 -9.46 3.41
CA ILE A 115 17.16 -8.73 2.29
C ILE A 115 16.99 -7.27 2.70
N THR A 116 17.03 -6.38 1.72
CA THR A 116 16.75 -4.96 1.89
C THR A 116 15.25 -4.71 2.07
N LEU A 117 14.92 -3.53 2.58
CA LEU A 117 13.53 -3.08 2.64
C LEU A 117 12.90 -3.00 1.23
N SER A 118 13.67 -2.56 0.24
CA SER A 118 13.24 -2.46 -1.16
C SER A 118 12.81 -3.82 -1.70
N GLU A 119 13.68 -4.83 -1.61
CA GLU A 119 13.38 -6.22 -2.03
C GLU A 119 12.15 -6.78 -1.30
N SER A 120 12.07 -6.59 0.02
CA SER A 120 10.91 -7.04 0.80
C SER A 120 9.61 -6.36 0.37
N LEU A 121 9.65 -5.08 0.00
CA LEU A 121 8.46 -4.35 -0.46
C LEU A 121 8.07 -4.74 -1.88
N ILE A 122 9.03 -4.97 -2.78
CA ILE A 122 8.75 -5.43 -4.15
C ILE A 122 7.95 -6.75 -4.09
N GLU A 123 8.43 -7.72 -3.33
CA GLU A 123 7.72 -9.00 -3.20
C GLU A 123 6.35 -8.83 -2.52
N GLY A 124 6.32 -8.17 -1.35
CA GLY A 124 5.09 -8.03 -0.56
C GLY A 124 4.00 -7.24 -1.27
N LEU A 125 4.35 -6.14 -1.96
CA LEU A 125 3.40 -5.34 -2.72
C LEU A 125 2.95 -6.04 -4.00
N SER A 126 3.83 -6.83 -4.65
CA SER A 126 3.46 -7.61 -5.82
C SER A 126 2.46 -8.72 -5.48
N GLU A 127 2.69 -9.42 -4.36
CA GLU A 127 1.82 -10.49 -3.87
C GLU A 127 0.53 -9.96 -3.23
N TRP A 128 0.52 -8.72 -2.75
CA TRP A 128 -0.65 -8.12 -2.13
C TRP A 128 -1.81 -8.05 -3.12
N GLN A 129 -2.85 -8.82 -2.84
CA GLN A 129 -4.08 -8.84 -3.63
C GLN A 129 -5.13 -7.92 -3.02
N TYR A 130 -5.68 -7.02 -3.84
CA TYR A 130 -6.88 -6.29 -3.50
C TYR A 130 -8.10 -7.08 -3.97
N ILE A 131 -8.69 -7.81 -3.03
CA ILE A 131 -9.96 -8.51 -3.24
C ILE A 131 -11.05 -7.57 -2.73
N HIS A 132 -11.85 -7.02 -3.63
CA HIS A 132 -13.07 -6.33 -3.24
C HIS A 132 -13.97 -7.30 -2.48
N ALA A 133 -14.11 -7.12 -1.16
CA ALA A 133 -15.06 -7.87 -0.35
C ALA A 133 -16.48 -7.33 -0.59
N GLN A 134 -17.06 -7.57 -1.76
CA GLN A 134 -18.50 -7.53 -1.91
C GLN A 134 -19.03 -8.97 -1.87
N SER A 135 -20.00 -9.22 -1.00
CA SER A 135 -20.67 -10.50 -0.76
C SER A 135 -21.50 -11.02 -1.95
N GLN A 136 -21.34 -10.44 -3.12
CA GLN A 136 -22.15 -10.69 -4.30
C GLN A 136 -21.32 -10.38 -5.54
N TRP A 137 -20.39 -11.28 -5.86
CA TRP A 137 -19.77 -11.25 -7.16
C TRP A 137 -20.54 -12.15 -8.12
N SER A 138 -21.31 -11.51 -9.00
CA SER A 138 -21.30 -11.92 -10.40
C SER A 138 -19.86 -12.00 -10.86
N SER A 139 -19.49 -12.97 -11.70
CA SER A 139 -18.14 -13.14 -12.27
C SER A 139 -17.67 -11.99 -13.19
N ILE A 140 -18.36 -10.85 -13.14
CA ILE A 140 -18.34 -9.75 -14.10
C ILE A 140 -18.56 -8.44 -13.33
N VAL A 141 -17.69 -7.45 -13.55
CA VAL A 141 -17.94 -6.03 -13.24
C VAL A 141 -17.79 -5.23 -14.52
N ASN A 142 -18.79 -4.41 -14.85
CA ASN A 142 -18.86 -3.63 -16.09
C ASN A 142 -18.63 -4.46 -17.38
N GLY A 143 -19.11 -5.70 -17.41
CA GLY A 143 -18.93 -6.60 -18.56
C GLY A 143 -17.57 -7.31 -18.63
N LEU A 144 -16.67 -7.08 -17.68
CA LEU A 144 -15.33 -7.67 -17.64
C LEU A 144 -15.16 -8.69 -16.50
N PRO A 145 -14.48 -9.83 -16.74
CA PRO A 145 -14.22 -10.82 -15.70
C PRO A 145 -13.30 -10.27 -14.63
N ILE A 146 -13.64 -10.46 -13.36
CA ILE A 146 -12.83 -9.97 -12.22
C ILE A 146 -11.48 -10.68 -12.21
N SER A 147 -10.39 -9.93 -12.04
CA SER A 147 -9.09 -10.53 -11.78
C SER A 147 -9.07 -11.11 -10.36
N ARG A 148 -9.12 -12.44 -10.25
CA ARG A 148 -9.00 -13.16 -8.97
C ARG A 148 -7.66 -12.96 -8.26
N ARG A 149 -6.70 -12.26 -8.91
CA ARG A 149 -5.34 -12.00 -8.42
C ARG A 149 -4.88 -10.58 -8.77
N PHE A 150 -5.71 -9.58 -8.51
CA PHE A 150 -5.35 -8.18 -8.79
C PHE A 150 -4.41 -7.62 -7.72
N SER A 151 -3.18 -7.29 -8.10
CA SER A 151 -2.24 -6.49 -7.29
C SER A 151 -2.26 -5.03 -7.74
N PRO A 152 -2.61 -4.09 -6.84
CA PRO A 152 -2.52 -2.65 -7.10
C PRO A 152 -1.14 -2.16 -7.53
N PHE A 153 -0.09 -2.72 -6.94
CA PHE A 153 1.29 -2.34 -7.24
C PHE A 153 1.66 -2.72 -8.67
N VAL A 154 1.41 -3.98 -9.05
CA VAL A 154 1.68 -4.46 -10.40
C VAL A 154 0.83 -3.73 -11.44
N ALA A 155 -0.44 -3.46 -11.13
CA ALA A 155 -1.31 -2.70 -12.03
C ALA A 155 -0.81 -1.26 -12.23
N THR A 156 -0.25 -0.65 -11.19
CA THR A 156 0.35 0.69 -11.26
C THR A 156 1.62 0.69 -12.10
N LEU A 157 2.51 -0.30 -11.93
CA LEU A 157 3.70 -0.46 -12.77
C LEU A 157 3.30 -0.58 -14.25
N TYR A 158 2.32 -1.44 -14.55
CA TYR A 158 1.82 -1.63 -15.90
C TYR A 158 1.19 -0.34 -16.45
N LEU A 159 0.38 0.38 -15.67
CA LEU A 159 -0.24 1.64 -16.07
C LEU A 159 0.81 2.72 -16.41
N ILE A 160 1.84 2.89 -15.58
CA ILE A 160 2.93 3.85 -15.82
C ILE A 160 3.62 3.54 -17.15
N GLY A 161 4.01 2.28 -17.37
CA GLY A 161 4.67 1.86 -18.62
C GLY A 161 3.80 2.10 -19.85
N ARG A 162 2.51 1.75 -19.77
CA ARG A 162 1.56 2.00 -20.87
C ARG A 162 1.36 3.47 -21.18
N VAL A 163 1.25 4.33 -20.17
CA VAL A 163 1.17 5.78 -20.39
C VAL A 163 2.45 6.33 -21.00
N ASN A 164 3.63 5.84 -20.55
CA ASN A 164 4.91 6.26 -21.11
C ASN A 164 5.01 5.95 -22.61
N ILE A 165 4.68 4.71 -23.01
CA ILE A 165 4.66 4.30 -24.42
C ILE A 165 3.65 5.11 -25.24
N LEU A 166 2.39 5.20 -24.79
CA LEU A 166 1.34 5.87 -25.56
C LEU A 166 1.57 7.38 -25.70
N SER A 167 2.19 8.01 -24.69
CA SER A 167 2.53 9.44 -24.75
C SER A 167 3.80 9.74 -25.56
N GLY A 168 4.62 8.72 -25.85
CA GLY A 168 5.94 8.90 -26.44
C GLY A 168 6.95 9.62 -25.52
N SER A 169 6.67 9.70 -24.21
CA SER A 169 7.48 10.40 -23.23
C SER A 169 7.54 9.64 -21.91
N ASN A 170 8.68 9.67 -21.22
CA ASN A 170 8.83 9.05 -19.90
C ASN A 170 8.37 10.01 -18.79
N THR A 171 7.08 10.32 -18.73
CA THR A 171 6.49 11.28 -17.77
C THR A 171 5.66 10.61 -16.65
N GLY A 172 5.43 9.31 -16.77
CA GLY A 172 4.61 8.52 -15.86
C GLY A 172 3.19 9.06 -15.73
N ILE A 173 2.65 9.02 -14.52
CA ILE A 173 1.32 9.54 -14.18
C ILE A 173 1.39 10.57 -13.06
N SER A 174 0.65 11.66 -13.17
CA SER A 174 0.51 12.66 -12.11
C SER A 174 -0.20 12.07 -10.89
N TYR A 175 -0.05 12.69 -9.72
CA TYR A 175 -0.79 12.29 -8.50
C TYR A 175 -2.32 12.34 -8.70
N ARG A 176 -2.82 13.28 -9.50
CA ARG A 176 -4.24 13.36 -9.86
C ARG A 176 -4.64 12.16 -10.73
N GLU A 177 -3.83 11.79 -11.70
CA GLU A 177 -4.08 10.60 -12.52
C GLU A 177 -3.98 9.32 -11.67
N PHE A 178 -3.02 9.23 -10.76
CA PHE A 178 -2.94 8.15 -9.78
C PHE A 178 -4.24 8.04 -8.97
N ASN A 179 -4.74 9.16 -8.44
CA ASN A 179 -5.98 9.20 -7.65
C ASN A 179 -7.20 8.63 -8.39
N TYR A 180 -7.39 9.02 -9.65
CA TYR A 180 -8.61 8.68 -10.37
C TYR A 180 -8.50 7.39 -11.17
N PHE A 181 -7.30 7.05 -11.66
CA PHE A 181 -7.09 5.88 -12.51
C PHE A 181 -6.44 4.74 -11.72
N ALA A 182 -5.27 4.92 -11.12
CA ALA A 182 -4.59 3.83 -10.42
C ALA A 182 -5.42 3.30 -9.24
N LYS A 183 -5.94 4.20 -8.40
CA LYS A 183 -6.73 3.84 -7.20
C LYS A 183 -8.05 3.12 -7.48
N THR A 184 -8.60 3.31 -8.68
CA THR A 184 -9.90 2.75 -9.07
C THR A 184 -9.76 1.52 -9.96
N LEU A 185 -8.53 1.12 -10.30
CA LEU A 185 -8.25 -0.18 -10.88
C LEU A 185 -8.57 -1.28 -9.87
N ASP A 186 -9.34 -2.26 -10.33
CA ASP A 186 -9.63 -3.52 -9.65
C ASP A 186 -9.38 -4.73 -10.58
N ASN A 187 -8.90 -4.46 -11.80
CA ASN A 187 -8.72 -5.44 -12.85
C ASN A 187 -7.59 -5.03 -13.81
N TYR A 188 -6.72 -5.99 -14.14
CA TYR A 188 -5.65 -5.78 -15.11
C TYR A 188 -6.16 -5.46 -16.52
N SER A 189 -7.33 -5.97 -16.92
CA SER A 189 -7.90 -5.69 -18.24
C SER A 189 -8.30 -4.22 -18.43
N LEU A 190 -8.42 -3.44 -17.35
CA LEU A 190 -8.75 -2.02 -17.40
C LEU A 190 -7.53 -1.12 -17.60
N VAL A 191 -6.31 -1.64 -17.38
CA VAL A 191 -5.09 -0.82 -17.38
C VAL A 191 -4.90 -0.11 -18.72
N ASP A 192 -5.11 -0.81 -19.82
CA ASP A 192 -4.91 -0.26 -21.17
C ASP A 192 -5.99 0.76 -21.53
N ILE A 193 -7.23 0.52 -21.08
CA ILE A 193 -8.34 1.46 -21.24
C ILE A 193 -8.01 2.75 -20.48
N PHE A 194 -7.56 2.62 -19.23
CA PHE A 194 -7.22 3.77 -18.39
C PHE A 194 -6.00 4.53 -18.91
N ALA A 195 -4.98 3.83 -19.43
CA ALA A 195 -3.84 4.46 -20.08
C ALA A 195 -4.28 5.33 -21.27
N ASN A 196 -5.15 4.81 -22.15
CA ASN A 196 -5.71 5.59 -23.26
C ASN A 196 -6.58 6.76 -22.77
N CYS A 197 -7.41 6.56 -21.74
CA CYS A 197 -8.19 7.65 -21.13
C CYS A 197 -7.30 8.77 -20.62
N ILE A 198 -6.18 8.45 -19.96
CA ILE A 198 -5.18 9.43 -19.50
C ILE A 198 -4.65 10.24 -20.69
N ILE A 199 -4.22 9.59 -21.77
CA ILE A 199 -3.71 10.28 -22.97
C ILE A 199 -4.77 11.19 -23.59
N ASN A 200 -6.00 10.71 -23.72
CA ASN A 200 -7.12 11.50 -24.26
C ASN A 200 -7.48 12.71 -23.37
N ILE A 201 -7.32 12.60 -22.06
CA ILE A 201 -7.54 13.69 -21.10
C ILE A 201 -6.39 14.71 -21.16
N ARG A 202 -5.14 14.25 -21.27
CA ARG A 202 -3.99 15.15 -21.46
C ARG A 202 -4.13 15.96 -22.75
N ALA A 203 -4.64 15.36 -23.82
CA ALA A 203 -4.92 16.04 -25.09
C ALA A 203 -6.11 17.00 -25.00
N ASN A 204 -7.16 16.65 -24.26
CA ASN A 204 -8.31 17.51 -24.04
C ASN A 204 -8.87 17.34 -22.61
N PRO A 205 -8.55 18.25 -21.67
CA PRO A 205 -8.93 18.14 -20.26
C PRO A 205 -10.44 18.04 -20.01
N ASN A 206 -11.28 18.52 -20.93
CA ASN A 206 -12.74 18.44 -20.81
C ASN A 206 -13.24 16.98 -20.81
N ASN A 207 -12.46 16.05 -21.38
CA ASN A 207 -12.78 14.62 -21.40
C ASN A 207 -12.78 13.98 -20.00
N ALA A 208 -12.19 14.64 -19.00
CA ALA A 208 -12.10 14.09 -17.64
C ALA A 208 -13.42 14.16 -16.87
N ALA A 209 -14.33 15.08 -17.22
CA ALA A 209 -15.47 15.45 -16.39
C ALA A 209 -16.37 14.24 -16.07
N THR A 210 -16.80 13.49 -17.09
CA THR A 210 -17.70 12.34 -16.93
C THR A 210 -17.07 11.24 -16.08
N PHE A 211 -15.78 10.94 -16.29
CA PHE A 211 -15.09 9.91 -15.51
C PHE A 211 -14.90 10.32 -14.05
N ILE A 212 -14.48 11.57 -13.79
CA ILE A 212 -14.34 12.08 -12.43
C ILE A 212 -15.67 12.05 -11.70
N THR A 213 -16.76 12.47 -12.35
CA THR A 213 -18.11 12.39 -11.78
C THR A 213 -18.50 10.95 -11.46
N TYR A 214 -18.23 10.01 -12.36
CA TYR A 214 -18.46 8.59 -12.12
C TYR A 214 -17.70 8.10 -10.88
N VAL A 215 -16.39 8.37 -10.79
CA VAL A 215 -15.58 7.94 -9.64
C VAL A 215 -16.12 8.53 -8.34
N ASN A 216 -16.41 9.84 -8.31
CA ASN A 216 -16.92 10.53 -7.13
C ASN A 216 -18.28 10.01 -6.65
N ASN A 217 -19.13 9.54 -7.57
CA ASN A 217 -20.45 9.02 -7.24
C ASN A 217 -20.43 7.54 -6.83
N ASN A 218 -19.44 6.77 -7.28
CA ASN A 218 -19.43 5.31 -7.11
C ASN A 218 -18.38 4.80 -6.10
N PHE A 219 -17.39 5.62 -5.73
CA PHE A 219 -16.35 5.25 -4.75
C PHE A 219 -16.54 6.01 -3.44
N THR A 220 -16.89 5.30 -2.37
CA THR A 220 -17.30 5.91 -1.09
C THR A 220 -16.14 6.57 -0.35
N ASN A 221 -14.94 6.00 -0.43
CA ASN A 221 -13.73 6.48 0.25
C ASN A 221 -12.83 7.37 -0.64
N ILE A 222 -13.25 7.73 -1.86
CA ILE A 222 -12.44 8.60 -2.74
C ILE A 222 -12.24 10.00 -2.15
N LYS A 223 -13.17 10.48 -1.31
CA LYS A 223 -13.04 11.76 -0.59
C LYS A 223 -11.83 11.78 0.35
N ASN A 224 -11.44 10.62 0.86
CA ASN A 224 -10.26 10.44 1.73
C ASN A 224 -9.01 10.08 0.94
N ALA A 225 -9.07 10.02 -0.40
CA ALA A 225 -8.00 9.49 -1.20
C ALA A 225 -6.70 10.27 -1.06
N ASN A 226 -6.74 11.59 -0.84
CA ASN A 226 -5.53 12.39 -0.64
C ASN A 226 -4.65 11.85 0.50
N ASP A 227 -5.25 11.40 1.61
CA ASP A 227 -4.52 10.82 2.73
C ASP A 227 -3.94 9.43 2.42
N TYR A 228 -4.61 8.67 1.53
CA TYR A 228 -4.17 7.34 1.11
C TYR A 228 -3.07 7.40 0.05
N ILE A 229 -3.24 8.26 -0.97
CA ILE A 229 -2.34 8.38 -2.12
C ILE A 229 -0.91 8.68 -1.68
N ASP A 230 -0.73 9.67 -0.81
CA ASP A 230 0.61 10.04 -0.34
C ASP A 230 1.29 8.84 0.32
N ASN A 231 0.55 8.06 1.11
CA ASN A 231 1.11 6.87 1.72
C ASN A 231 1.37 5.74 0.71
N ASP A 232 0.42 5.43 -0.17
CA ASP A 232 0.59 4.37 -1.15
C ASP A 232 1.79 4.63 -2.05
N ILE A 233 1.95 5.88 -2.50
CA ILE A 233 3.10 6.29 -3.32
C ILE A 233 4.39 6.19 -2.52
N LYS A 234 4.43 6.53 -1.22
CA LYS A 234 5.64 6.35 -0.40
C LYS A 234 6.08 4.89 -0.33
N TYR A 235 5.15 3.95 -0.18
CA TYR A 235 5.48 2.52 -0.21
C TYR A 235 6.00 2.09 -1.57
N PHE A 236 5.38 2.58 -2.65
CA PHE A 236 5.82 2.28 -4.01
C PHE A 236 7.19 2.90 -4.30
N VAL A 237 7.47 4.10 -3.81
CA VAL A 237 8.78 4.75 -3.95
C VAL A 237 9.85 4.01 -3.14
N GLN A 238 9.50 3.52 -1.96
CA GLN A 238 10.43 2.77 -1.12
C GLN A 238 10.79 1.39 -1.69
N SER A 239 10.04 0.89 -2.67
CA SER A 239 10.41 -0.28 -3.48
C SER A 239 11.48 0.02 -4.53
N GLU A 240 11.87 1.29 -4.70
CA GLU A 240 12.89 1.74 -5.67
C GLU A 240 12.58 1.48 -7.15
N LEU A 241 11.43 0.86 -7.48
CA LEU A 241 10.95 0.72 -8.87
C LEU A 241 10.24 1.98 -9.37
N ILE A 242 9.62 2.73 -8.45
CA ILE A 242 8.90 3.98 -8.73
C ILE A 242 9.63 5.15 -8.04
N GLN A 243 9.66 6.31 -8.68
CA GLN A 243 10.05 7.58 -8.08
C GLN A 243 8.87 8.55 -8.10
N SER A 244 8.92 9.53 -7.19
CA SER A 244 8.01 10.67 -7.18
C SER A 244 8.81 11.95 -7.41
N ASN A 245 8.60 12.59 -8.55
CA ASN A 245 9.31 13.80 -8.96
C ASN A 245 8.33 14.87 -9.43
N TYR A 246 8.76 16.13 -9.36
CA TYR A 246 8.04 17.22 -10.00
C TYR A 246 8.28 17.23 -11.51
N ILE A 247 7.21 17.23 -12.30
CA ILE A 247 7.23 17.47 -13.74
C ILE A 247 6.34 18.68 -14.01
N GLY A 248 6.95 19.80 -14.43
CA GLY A 248 6.26 21.08 -14.51
C GLY A 248 5.76 21.53 -13.14
N ASN A 249 4.44 21.73 -13.01
CA ASN A 249 3.80 22.25 -11.79
C ASN A 249 3.19 21.17 -10.89
N GLY A 250 3.43 19.88 -11.16
CA GLY A 250 2.78 18.77 -10.45
C GLY A 250 3.73 17.64 -10.09
N LEU A 251 3.34 16.88 -9.06
CA LEU A 251 4.00 15.63 -8.68
C LEU A 251 3.54 14.50 -9.59
N ASN A 252 4.52 13.72 -10.07
CA ASN A 252 4.32 12.57 -10.92
C ASN A 252 5.01 11.34 -10.33
N CYS A 253 4.33 10.20 -10.42
CA CYS A 253 4.90 8.88 -10.23
C CYS A 253 5.39 8.34 -11.56
N ASN A 254 6.65 7.94 -11.62
CA ASN A 254 7.24 7.31 -12.79
C ASN A 254 8.28 6.26 -12.38
N PHE A 255 8.84 5.50 -13.32
CA PHE A 255 9.92 4.56 -13.00
C PHE A 255 11.16 5.29 -12.46
N ALA A 256 11.73 4.79 -11.36
CA ALA A 256 12.84 5.44 -10.66
C ALA A 256 14.14 5.42 -11.46
N ASN A 257 14.38 4.31 -12.16
CA ASN A 257 15.59 4.08 -12.93
C ASN A 257 15.25 3.42 -14.25
N LEU A 258 15.61 4.09 -15.36
CA LEU A 258 15.45 3.52 -16.70
C LEU A 258 16.63 2.65 -17.12
N ASN A 259 17.48 2.21 -16.19
CA ASN A 259 18.50 1.23 -16.52
C ASN A 259 17.86 -0.13 -16.85
N TYR A 260 18.59 -0.91 -17.63
CA TYR A 260 18.13 -2.19 -18.13
C TYR A 260 17.72 -3.18 -17.03
N VAL A 261 18.40 -3.13 -15.87
CA VAL A 261 18.13 -4.05 -14.75
C VAL A 261 16.76 -3.77 -14.13
N HIS A 262 16.48 -2.52 -13.76
CA HIS A 262 15.21 -2.14 -13.11
C HIS A 262 14.04 -2.27 -14.10
N LEU A 263 14.25 -1.92 -15.36
CA LEU A 263 13.22 -2.10 -16.39
C LEU A 263 12.89 -3.58 -16.60
N ASN A 264 13.88 -4.46 -16.66
CA ASN A 264 13.63 -5.90 -16.77
C ASN A 264 12.95 -6.45 -15.53
N GLU A 265 13.30 -5.98 -14.34
CA GLU A 265 12.60 -6.38 -13.11
C GLU A 265 11.12 -5.98 -13.17
N ILE A 266 10.82 -4.75 -13.57
CA ILE A 266 9.44 -4.28 -13.77
C ILE A 266 8.70 -5.12 -14.81
N ILE A 267 9.33 -5.38 -15.97
CA ILE A 267 8.77 -6.22 -17.05
C ILE A 267 8.49 -7.63 -16.53
N ASN A 268 9.43 -8.24 -15.82
CA ASN A 268 9.30 -9.59 -15.28
C ASN A 268 8.18 -9.66 -14.24
N ILE A 269 8.08 -8.67 -13.33
CA ILE A 269 6.98 -8.57 -12.37
C ILE A 269 5.65 -8.47 -13.12
N VAL A 270 5.53 -7.53 -14.07
CA VAL A 270 4.28 -7.35 -14.82
C VAL A 270 3.87 -8.61 -15.57
N HIS A 271 4.78 -9.26 -16.30
CA HIS A 271 4.46 -10.48 -17.04
C HIS A 271 4.18 -11.69 -16.15
N THR A 272 4.73 -11.74 -14.94
CA THR A 272 4.42 -12.81 -13.97
C THR A 272 2.95 -12.78 -13.56
N TYR A 273 2.38 -11.58 -13.37
CA TYR A 273 0.97 -11.41 -12.95
C TYR A 273 0.01 -11.19 -14.12
N ILE A 274 0.51 -10.68 -15.24
CA ILE A 274 -0.23 -10.34 -16.45
C ILE A 274 0.53 -10.94 -17.66
N PRO A 275 0.46 -12.26 -17.90
CA PRO A 275 1.25 -12.91 -18.95
C PRO A 275 1.05 -12.31 -20.35
N ASN A 276 -0.16 -11.83 -20.64
CA ASN A 276 -0.53 -11.18 -21.90
C ASN A 276 -0.44 -9.64 -21.85
N ALA A 277 0.32 -9.08 -20.90
CA ALA A 277 0.59 -7.65 -20.88
C ALA A 277 1.21 -7.21 -22.22
N LEU A 278 0.78 -6.05 -22.72
CA LEU A 278 1.46 -5.41 -23.84
C LEU A 278 2.80 -4.83 -23.35
N GLN A 279 3.60 -4.38 -24.31
CA GLN A 279 4.89 -3.76 -24.04
C GLN A 279 4.75 -2.59 -23.04
N ILE A 280 5.74 -2.45 -22.16
CA ILE A 280 5.95 -1.36 -21.22
C ILE A 280 7.40 -0.87 -21.24
#